data_AF-R3TVC6-F1
#
_entry.id   AF-R3TVC6-F1
#
_cell.length_a   1.000
_cell.length_b   1.000
_cell.length_c   1.000
_cell.angle_alpha   90.00
_cell.angle_beta   90.00
_cell.angle_gamma   90.00
#
_symmetry.space_group_name_H-M   'P 1'
#
loop_
_entity.id
_entity.type
_entity.pdbx_description
1 polymer ?
#
loop_
_entity_poly.entity_id
_entity_poly.type
_entity_poly.pdbx_seq_one_letter_code
_entity_poly.pdbx_strand_id
1 'polypeptide(L)'
;MKNKYKIFLLVCITLIIMVGCSGSKEIQKTWKAEDATDNVYSIEIKDKEITISNNKDTDKMDYKQNAVGTANGVKYYGLTIDNEKYSIIFPEKGNTDLALFLKIESDDYLDGTLVYAMNTKEQPSYKDYAEKYLIK
;
A
#
# COMPACT_ATOMS: atom_id res chain seq x y z
N MET A 1 -38.39 24.75 -32.19
CA MET A 1 -39.24 23.88 -31.34
C MET A 1 -38.51 22.55 -31.11
N LYS A 2 -38.03 22.36 -29.88
CA LYS A 2 -37.77 21.08 -29.17
C LYS A 2 -36.73 20.07 -29.73
N ASN A 3 -35.60 20.00 -29.02
CA ASN A 3 -34.56 18.96 -28.89
C ASN A 3 -34.98 17.51 -29.22
N LYS A 4 -33.98 16.68 -29.57
CA LYS A 4 -33.69 15.40 -28.88
C LYS A 4 -32.35 14.79 -29.35
N TYR A 5 -31.34 14.94 -28.51
CA TYR A 5 -30.07 14.22 -28.55
C TYR A 5 -30.31 12.72 -28.27
N LYS A 6 -29.61 11.84 -28.98
CA LYS A 6 -29.38 10.46 -28.54
C LYS A 6 -27.88 10.19 -28.57
N ILE A 7 -27.23 10.54 -27.47
CA ILE A 7 -25.90 10.06 -27.12
C ILE A 7 -26.01 8.55 -26.89
N PHE A 8 -25.36 7.76 -27.74
CA PHE A 8 -25.17 6.33 -27.53
C PHE A 8 -23.85 6.16 -26.77
N LEU A 9 -23.95 6.12 -25.44
CA LEU A 9 -22.83 5.86 -24.55
C LEU A 9 -22.53 4.37 -24.57
N LEU A 10 -21.53 3.95 -25.35
CA LEU A 10 -21.00 2.58 -25.30
C LEU A 10 -20.16 2.43 -24.03
N VAL A 11 -20.80 2.03 -22.93
CA VAL A 11 -20.11 1.63 -21.70
C VAL A 11 -19.51 0.23 -21.94
N CYS A 12 -18.28 0.18 -22.43
CA CYS A 12 -17.47 -1.02 -22.33
C CYS A 12 -17.07 -1.20 -20.86
N ILE A 13 -17.87 -1.94 -20.11
CA ILE A 13 -17.45 -2.53 -18.83
C ILE A 13 -16.32 -3.50 -19.18
N THR A 14 -15.08 -3.05 -19.02
CA THR A 14 -13.94 -3.97 -19.04
C THR A 14 -14.04 -4.83 -17.80
N LEU A 15 -14.38 -6.12 -17.96
CA LEU A 15 -14.11 -7.13 -16.95
C LEU A 15 -12.60 -7.08 -16.67
N ILE A 16 -12.25 -6.56 -15.49
CA ILE A 16 -10.89 -6.69 -14.96
C ILE A 16 -10.75 -8.17 -14.58
N ILE A 17 -10.14 -8.95 -15.47
CA ILE A 17 -9.66 -10.29 -15.17
C ILE A 17 -8.75 -10.20 -13.94
N MET A 18 -9.24 -10.67 -12.79
CA MET A 18 -8.45 -10.88 -11.58
C MET A 18 -7.53 -12.09 -11.79
N VAL A 19 -6.53 -11.94 -12.67
CA VAL A 19 -5.30 -12.68 -12.49
C VAL A 19 -4.63 -12.06 -11.26
N GLY A 20 -4.36 -12.87 -10.24
CA GLY A 20 -3.52 -12.42 -9.13
C GLY A 20 -2.15 -12.10 -9.70
N CYS A 21 -1.94 -10.84 -10.08
CA CYS A 21 -0.64 -10.34 -10.47
C CYS A 21 0.29 -10.57 -9.28
N SER A 22 1.48 -11.09 -9.58
CA SER A 22 2.61 -11.02 -8.67
C SER A 22 2.72 -9.60 -8.11
N GLY A 23 3.10 -9.47 -6.84
CA GLY A 23 3.37 -8.17 -6.26
C GLY A 23 4.47 -7.43 -7.02
N SER A 24 4.43 -6.10 -7.01
CA SER A 24 5.41 -5.30 -7.73
C SER A 24 6.80 -5.43 -7.13
N LYS A 25 7.83 -5.47 -8.00
CA LYS A 25 9.22 -5.63 -7.58
C LYS A 25 9.70 -4.51 -6.65
N GLU A 26 9.15 -3.31 -6.73
CA GLU A 26 9.56 -2.22 -5.86
C GLU A 26 9.17 -2.40 -4.38
N ILE A 27 8.11 -3.16 -4.08
CA ILE A 27 7.72 -3.46 -2.69
C ILE A 27 8.37 -4.75 -2.17
N GLN A 28 8.86 -5.63 -3.07
CA GLN A 28 9.49 -6.90 -2.73
C GLN A 28 10.89 -6.71 -2.11
N LYS A 29 10.92 -6.32 -0.83
CA LYS A 29 12.13 -6.03 -0.05
C LYS A 29 11.97 -6.52 1.38
N THR A 30 13.06 -6.49 2.13
CA THR A 30 13.03 -6.58 3.60
C THR A 30 13.04 -5.17 4.18
N TRP A 31 12.06 -4.89 5.02
CA TRP A 31 11.82 -3.61 5.65
C TRP A 31 12.05 -3.72 7.15
N LYS A 32 12.78 -2.75 7.71
CA LYS A 32 12.69 -2.43 9.14
C LYS A 32 11.42 -1.62 9.34
N ALA A 33 10.68 -1.92 10.38
CA ALA A 33 9.39 -1.30 10.62
C ALA A 33 9.16 -0.98 12.10
N GLU A 34 8.31 0.01 12.34
CA GLU A 34 7.80 0.39 13.67
C GLU A 34 6.29 0.63 13.59
N ASP A 35 5.56 0.16 14.59
CA ASP A 35 4.12 0.37 14.74
C ASP A 35 3.78 1.51 15.71
N ALA A 36 2.49 1.77 15.91
CA ALA A 36 2.00 2.84 16.79
C ALA A 36 2.32 2.64 18.29
N THR A 37 2.85 1.46 18.67
CA THR A 37 3.17 1.08 20.05
C THR A 37 4.69 0.97 20.28
N ASP A 38 5.49 1.52 19.37
CA ASP A 38 6.95 1.49 19.37
C ASP A 38 7.54 0.07 19.23
N ASN A 39 6.74 -0.91 18.79
CA ASN A 39 7.26 -2.25 18.53
C ASN A 39 8.01 -2.28 17.21
N VAL A 40 9.18 -2.91 17.23
CA VAL A 40 10.07 -3.04 16.06
C VAL A 40 9.83 -4.37 15.35
N TYR A 41 9.70 -4.29 14.02
CA TYR A 41 9.45 -5.45 13.16
C TYR A 41 10.45 -5.52 11.99
N SER A 42 10.62 -6.74 11.48
CA SER A 42 11.18 -7.01 10.16
C SER A 42 10.06 -7.52 9.27
N ILE A 43 9.76 -6.80 8.19
CA ILE A 43 8.72 -7.16 7.22
C ILE A 43 9.40 -7.57 5.91
N GLU A 44 9.32 -8.85 5.55
CA GLU A 44 9.79 -9.35 4.26
C GLU A 44 8.62 -9.51 3.30
N ILE A 45 8.66 -8.79 2.18
CA ILE A 45 7.65 -8.89 1.13
C ILE A 45 8.25 -9.66 -0.04
N LYS A 46 7.61 -10.78 -0.38
CA LYS A 46 7.91 -11.60 -1.56
C LYS A 46 6.80 -11.46 -2.59
N ASP A 47 6.81 -12.31 -3.61
CA ASP A 47 5.90 -12.23 -4.75
C ASP A 47 4.42 -12.27 -4.39
N LYS A 48 4.05 -13.07 -3.37
CA LYS A 48 2.67 -13.28 -2.93
C LYS A 48 2.52 -13.43 -1.42
N GLU A 49 3.62 -13.38 -0.68
CA GLU A 49 3.68 -13.61 0.75
C GLU A 49 4.32 -12.38 1.43
N ILE A 50 3.76 -11.98 2.56
CA ILE A 50 4.38 -11.06 3.51
C ILE A 50 4.71 -11.87 4.76
N THR A 51 5.95 -11.77 5.23
CA THR A 51 6.38 -12.29 6.53
C THR A 51 6.63 -11.11 7.47
N ILE A 52 5.97 -11.07 8.62
CA ILE A 52 6.16 -10.05 9.65
C ILE A 52 6.75 -10.74 10.87
N SER A 53 7.94 -10.33 11.28
CA SER A 53 8.65 -10.91 12.42
C SER A 53 9.03 -9.84 13.44
N ASN A 54 8.93 -10.17 14.72
CA ASN A 54 9.57 -9.44 15.81
C ASN A 54 10.40 -10.40 16.68
N ASN A 55 10.77 -10.00 17.90
CA ASN A 55 11.56 -10.83 18.81
C ASN A 55 10.78 -12.00 19.45
N LYS A 56 9.47 -12.08 19.26
CA LYS A 56 8.58 -13.09 19.88
C LYS A 56 7.95 -14.01 18.84
N ASP A 57 7.42 -13.42 17.78
CA ASP A 57 6.51 -14.08 16.85
C ASP A 57 6.93 -13.83 15.40
N THR A 58 6.45 -14.69 14.51
CA THR A 58 6.60 -14.56 13.07
C THR A 58 5.32 -15.00 12.41
N ASP A 59 4.67 -14.06 11.75
CA ASP A 59 3.43 -14.27 11.01
C ASP A 59 3.71 -14.26 9.52
N LYS A 60 2.99 -15.12 8.80
CA LYS A 60 3.04 -15.20 7.35
C LYS A 60 1.64 -15.10 6.79
N MET A 61 1.48 -14.26 5.79
CA MET A 61 0.19 -14.03 5.15
C MET A 61 0.35 -13.89 3.65
N ASP A 62 -0.59 -14.47 2.92
CA ASP A 62 -0.71 -14.24 1.49
C ASP A 62 -1.29 -12.85 1.23
N TYR A 63 -0.87 -12.23 0.13
CA TYR A 63 -1.47 -10.99 -0.34
C TYR A 63 -1.73 -11.03 -1.85
N LYS A 64 -2.67 -10.19 -2.29
CA LYS A 64 -2.91 -9.90 -3.70
C LYS A 64 -2.70 -8.43 -3.96
N GLN A 65 -1.84 -8.07 -4.91
CA GLN A 65 -1.74 -6.69 -5.36
C GLN A 65 -2.88 -6.40 -6.34
N ASN A 66 -3.75 -5.45 -6.00
CA ASN A 66 -4.93 -5.10 -6.78
C ASN A 66 -4.87 -3.69 -7.39
N ALA A 67 -3.90 -2.85 -6.99
CA ALA A 67 -3.69 -1.55 -7.60
C ALA A 67 -2.21 -1.14 -7.63
N VAL A 68 -1.83 -0.34 -8.64
CA VAL A 68 -0.56 0.38 -8.71
C VAL A 68 -0.86 1.74 -9.30
N GLY A 69 -0.34 2.81 -8.70
CA GLY A 69 -0.58 4.14 -9.22
C GLY A 69 0.37 5.19 -8.69
N THR A 70 0.12 6.42 -9.13
CA THR A 70 0.83 7.61 -8.65
C THR A 70 -0.16 8.77 -8.61
N ALA A 71 -0.24 9.45 -7.47
CA ALA A 71 -1.04 10.66 -7.32
C ALA A 71 -0.23 11.70 -6.54
N ASN A 72 -0.23 12.95 -7.02
CA ASN A 72 0.55 14.05 -6.44
C ASN A 72 2.05 13.73 -6.24
N GLY A 73 2.62 12.88 -7.09
CA GLY A 73 4.03 12.46 -6.99
C GLY A 73 4.31 11.33 -5.99
N VAL A 74 3.29 10.87 -5.25
CA VAL A 74 3.37 9.73 -4.33
C VAL A 74 3.00 8.46 -5.09
N LYS A 75 3.90 7.47 -5.11
CA LYS A 75 3.63 6.16 -5.70
C LYS A 75 2.97 5.25 -4.67
N TYR A 76 1.97 4.49 -5.07
CA TYR A 76 1.27 3.55 -4.18
C TYR A 76 1.04 2.19 -4.82
N TYR A 77 0.94 1.18 -3.95
CA TYR A 77 0.65 -0.20 -4.29
C TYR A 77 -0.50 -0.68 -3.40
N GLY A 78 -1.65 -0.95 -4.00
CA GLY A 78 -2.83 -1.44 -3.31
C GLY A 78 -2.77 -2.94 -3.12
N LEU A 79 -3.02 -3.40 -1.90
CA LEU A 79 -2.97 -4.81 -1.50
C LEU A 79 -4.31 -5.25 -0.91
N THR A 80 -4.64 -6.52 -1.10
CA THR A 80 -5.66 -7.23 -0.34
C THR A 80 -5.00 -8.32 0.48
N ILE A 81 -5.23 -8.28 1.79
CA ILE A 81 -4.71 -9.23 2.78
C ILE A 81 -5.90 -9.61 3.66
N ASP A 82 -6.22 -10.90 3.75
CA ASP A 82 -7.39 -11.40 4.52
C ASP A 82 -8.71 -10.65 4.24
N ASN A 83 -8.96 -10.35 2.96
CA ASN A 83 -10.10 -9.56 2.46
C ASN A 83 -10.16 -8.10 2.93
N GLU A 84 -9.15 -7.61 3.64
CA GLU A 84 -8.99 -6.20 3.99
C GLU A 84 -8.12 -5.48 2.97
N LYS A 85 -8.36 -4.17 2.81
CA LYS A 85 -7.60 -3.32 1.88
C LYS A 85 -6.44 -2.66 2.60
N TYR A 86 -5.29 -2.67 1.94
CA TYR A 86 -4.09 -2.02 2.41
C TYR A 86 -3.40 -1.26 1.28
N SER A 87 -2.46 -0.38 1.64
CA SER A 87 -1.54 0.19 0.68
C SER A 87 -0.13 0.33 1.22
N ILE A 88 0.86 0.14 0.35
CA ILE A 88 2.23 0.57 0.57
C ILE A 88 2.46 1.82 -0.28
N ILE A 89 2.78 2.94 0.38
CA ILE A 89 3.01 4.22 -0.28
C ILE A 89 4.46 4.66 -0.11
N PHE A 90 5.00 5.26 -1.17
CA PHE A 90 6.32 5.88 -1.22
C PHE A 90 6.11 7.40 -1.21
N PRO A 91 6.16 8.04 -0.03
CA PRO A 91 5.74 9.43 0.12
C PRO A 91 6.72 10.43 -0.49
N GLU A 92 7.99 10.04 -0.68
CA GLU A 92 9.03 10.89 -1.26
C GLU A 92 9.37 10.47 -2.69
N LYS A 93 9.30 11.42 -3.63
CA LYS A 93 9.55 11.16 -5.05
C LYS A 93 10.97 10.61 -5.28
N GLY A 94 11.06 9.40 -5.82
CA GLY A 94 12.32 8.74 -6.16
C GLY A 94 13.00 8.03 -4.99
N ASN A 95 12.51 8.19 -3.76
CA ASN A 95 12.99 7.44 -2.62
C ASN A 95 12.20 6.13 -2.51
N THR A 96 12.89 5.00 -2.64
CA THR A 96 12.28 3.66 -2.48
C THR A 96 12.74 2.94 -1.22
N ASP A 97 13.52 3.62 -0.38
CA ASP A 97 14.02 3.09 0.88
C ASP A 97 13.10 3.42 2.04
N LEU A 98 12.14 4.31 1.86
CA LEU A 98 11.16 4.75 2.84
C LEU A 98 9.75 4.49 2.30
N ALA A 99 8.90 3.87 3.13
CA ALA A 99 7.50 3.63 2.79
C ALA A 99 6.59 3.70 4.02
N LEU A 100 5.29 3.89 3.78
CA LEU A 100 4.24 3.78 4.78
C LEU A 100 3.33 2.62 4.41
N PHE A 101 3.03 1.76 5.37
CA PHE A 101 2.07 0.67 5.23
C PHE A 101 0.76 1.10 5.89
N LEU A 102 -0.27 1.33 5.08
CA LEU A 102 -1.57 1.84 5.50
C LEU A 102 -2.63 0.74 5.43
N LYS A 103 -3.55 0.73 6.41
CA LYS A 103 -4.85 0.07 6.32
C LYS A 103 -5.86 1.04 5.71
N ILE A 104 -6.53 0.62 4.65
CA ILE A 104 -7.40 1.47 3.84
C ILE A 104 -8.87 1.15 4.14
N GLU A 105 -9.58 2.14 4.67
CA GLU A 105 -11.03 2.05 4.94
C GLU A 105 -11.87 2.67 3.81
N SER A 106 -11.25 3.50 2.97
CA SER A 106 -11.90 4.20 1.86
C SER A 106 -11.64 3.50 0.51
N ASP A 107 -11.97 4.17 -0.59
CA ASP A 107 -11.56 3.76 -1.94
C ASP A 107 -10.27 4.48 -2.42
N ASP A 108 -9.68 5.35 -1.58
CA ASP A 108 -8.42 6.03 -1.85
C ASP A 108 -7.25 5.31 -1.18
N TYR A 109 -6.34 4.75 -1.98
CA TYR A 109 -5.14 4.05 -1.51
C TYR A 109 -4.10 4.97 -0.84
N LEU A 110 -4.27 6.29 -0.90
CA LEU A 110 -3.44 7.26 -0.19
C LEU A 110 -4.06 7.73 1.13
N ASP A 111 -5.29 7.34 1.45
CA ASP A 111 -6.01 7.75 2.67
C ASP A 111 -6.34 6.54 3.53
N GLY A 112 -5.61 6.40 4.64
CA GLY A 112 -5.76 5.27 5.54
C GLY A 112 -5.02 5.44 6.86
N THR A 113 -5.15 4.44 7.72
CA THR A 113 -4.50 4.39 9.03
C THR A 113 -3.11 3.80 8.89
N LEU A 114 -2.09 4.50 9.38
CA LEU A 114 -0.72 3.97 9.40
C LEU A 114 -0.64 2.75 10.32
N VAL A 115 -0.23 1.62 9.75
CA VAL A 115 0.05 0.39 10.47
C VAL A 115 1.54 0.32 10.79
N TYR A 116 2.39 0.55 9.77
CA TYR A 116 3.84 0.53 9.91
C TYR A 116 4.51 1.69 9.18
N ALA A 117 5.41 2.39 9.87
CA ALA A 117 6.47 3.14 9.21
C ALA A 117 7.55 2.15 8.77
N MET A 118 8.05 2.25 7.53
CA MET A 118 8.98 1.28 6.96
C MET A 118 10.21 1.92 6.35
N ASN A 119 11.38 1.34 6.58
CA ASN A 119 12.63 1.74 5.94
C ASN A 119 13.56 0.54 5.64
N THR A 120 14.25 0.54 4.51
CA THR A 120 15.15 -0.57 4.10
C THR A 120 16.54 -0.50 4.72
N LYS A 121 16.95 0.66 5.22
CA LYS A 121 18.31 0.96 5.69
C LYS A 121 18.39 1.14 7.20
N GLU A 122 17.54 2.01 7.76
CA GLU A 122 17.55 2.41 9.17
C GLU A 122 16.26 2.01 9.89
N GLN A 123 16.25 2.04 11.22
CA GLN A 123 15.02 1.81 11.98
C GLN A 123 14.15 3.08 11.86
N PRO A 124 12.95 3.01 11.27
CA PRO A 124 12.06 4.17 11.19
C PRO A 124 11.43 4.47 12.55
N SER A 125 10.96 5.71 12.74
CA SER A 125 10.03 6.05 13.82
C SER A 125 8.60 6.19 13.26
N TYR A 126 7.65 5.46 13.85
CA TYR A 126 6.24 5.55 13.51
C TYR A 126 5.73 6.98 13.69
N LYS A 127 6.04 7.58 14.85
CA LYS A 127 5.59 8.92 15.19
C LYS A 127 6.13 9.97 14.22
N ASP A 128 7.44 9.97 13.94
CA ASP A 128 8.05 10.95 13.04
C ASP A 128 7.46 10.84 11.62
N TYR A 129 7.20 9.62 11.15
CA TYR A 129 6.65 9.40 9.81
C TYR A 129 5.17 9.80 9.76
N ALA A 130 4.39 9.49 10.79
CA ALA A 130 3.00 9.93 10.89
C ALA A 130 2.91 11.47 10.90
N GLU A 131 3.72 12.14 11.73
CA GLU A 131 3.77 13.60 11.82
C GLU A 131 4.20 14.24 10.50
N LYS A 132 5.19 13.67 9.81
CA LYS A 132 5.73 14.25 8.59
C LYS A 132 4.83 14.06 7.36
N TYR A 133 4.15 12.92 7.25
CA TYR A 133 3.49 12.53 5.99
C TYR A 133 1.97 12.43 6.06
N LEU A 134 1.38 12.30 7.25
CA LEU A 134 -0.07 12.09 7.40
C LEU A 134 -0.79 13.28 8.04
N ILE A 135 -0.10 14.04 8.88
CA ILE A 135 -0.63 15.28 9.45
C ILE A 135 -0.43 16.41 8.42
N LYS A 136 -1.53 16.98 7.93
CA LYS A 136 -1.54 18.15 7.04
C LYS A 136 -1.85 19.43 7.82
#